data_AF-X6MEI7-F1
#
_entry.id   AF-X6MEI7-F1
#
_cell.length_a   1.000
_cell.length_b   1.000
_cell.length_c   1.000
_cell.angle_alpha   90.00
_cell.angle_beta   90.00
_cell.angle_gamma   90.00
#
_symmetry.space_group_name_H-M   'P 1'
#
loop_
_entity.id
_entity.type
_entity.pdbx_description
1 polymer ?
#
loop_
_entity_poly.entity_id
_entity_poly.type
_entity_poly.pdbx_seq_one_letter_code
_entity_poly.pdbx_strand_id
1 'polypeptide(L)'
;VAILLSSFIYLIMGVAAAGAVSPEGLLHNYLCMVDVAASPILVYIGIYAATFSSALSVQFCAPRVLMSVANDNVLPSLKIFGKTNSKGDPVASALVCFGISLIFVLVGDLNIVAPLITQVQSLLFAICVKSLLFLGTYGFISLACFIMSISHSPGWRPSFRYSNKYTAFVGFVLCLAMMFATSWIYALLSIGLGAELVYFFLIFKKKKNIYIQNTYTYIYVHIYNALNRQKANEAVLDLVDYRYHVKNYQPSFLVLCGNPEARLSLVKFTHTLRHGNGTIIYGDILCGNFQDKLAPLRNRAGHYLPKYMKIRAFYAKTIAPDLKSGAESLMQLTGLGNLKCNVL
;
A
#
# COMPACT_ATOMS: atom_id res chain seq x y z
N VAL A 1 -14.67 -22.09 -1.78
CA VAL A 1 -15.86 -22.99 -1.72
C VAL A 1 -17.15 -22.19 -1.82
N ALA A 2 -17.46 -21.27 -0.90
CA ALA A 2 -18.69 -20.47 -0.96
C ALA A 2 -18.94 -19.78 -2.31
N ILE A 3 -17.92 -19.10 -2.87
CA ILE A 3 -18.02 -18.44 -4.19
C ILE A 3 -18.31 -19.43 -5.32
N LEU A 4 -17.72 -20.63 -5.28
CA LEU A 4 -17.96 -21.66 -6.30
C LEU A 4 -19.39 -22.18 -6.21
N LEU A 5 -19.86 -22.45 -4.99
CA LEU A 5 -21.21 -22.95 -4.75
C LEU A 5 -22.27 -21.92 -5.15
N SER A 6 -22.10 -20.64 -4.78
CA SER A 6 -23.04 -19.59 -5.20
C SER A 6 -23.03 -19.40 -6.71
N SER A 7 -21.86 -19.38 -7.35
CA SER A 7 -21.76 -19.26 -8.82
C SER A 7 -22.42 -20.45 -9.53
N PHE A 8 -22.23 -21.66 -9.01
CA PHE A 8 -22.87 -22.87 -9.55
C PHE A 8 -24.40 -22.81 -9.45
N ILE A 9 -24.93 -22.39 -8.30
CA ILE A 9 -26.37 -22.22 -8.09
C ILE A 9 -26.92 -21.16 -9.05
N TYR A 10 -26.26 -20.01 -9.21
CA TYR A 10 -26.71 -18.96 -10.13
C TYR A 10 -26.73 -19.43 -11.59
N LEU A 11 -25.73 -20.21 -12.03
CA LEU A 11 -25.70 -20.78 -13.38
C LEU A 11 -26.85 -21.77 -13.60
N ILE A 12 -27.10 -22.66 -12.65
CA ILE A 12 -28.23 -23.60 -12.72
C ILE A 12 -29.55 -22.86 -12.77
N MET A 13 -29.73 -21.85 -11.92
CA MET A 13 -30.96 -21.05 -11.91
C MET A 13 -31.18 -20.32 -13.23
N GLY A 14 -30.13 -19.78 -13.85
CA GLY A 14 -30.22 -19.15 -15.16
C GLY A 14 -30.66 -20.11 -16.26
N VAL A 15 -30.07 -21.31 -16.30
CA VAL A 15 -30.45 -22.37 -17.27
C VAL A 15 -31.86 -22.89 -17.01
N ALA A 16 -32.22 -23.12 -15.75
CA ALA A 16 -33.55 -23.59 -15.37
C ALA A 16 -34.64 -22.56 -15.70
N ALA A 17 -34.38 -21.27 -15.45
CA ALA A 17 -35.31 -20.20 -15.82
C ALA A 17 -35.52 -20.11 -17.34
N ALA A 18 -34.46 -20.25 -18.12
CA ALA A 18 -34.54 -20.26 -19.59
C ALA A 18 -35.32 -21.45 -20.14
N GLY A 19 -35.32 -22.59 -19.46
CA GLY A 19 -36.09 -23.78 -19.86
C GLY A 19 -37.55 -23.80 -19.40
N ALA A 20 -37.90 -23.04 -18.35
CA ALA A 20 -39.20 -23.13 -17.69
C ALA A 20 -40.15 -21.96 -17.95
N VAL A 21 -39.64 -20.77 -18.32
CA VAL A 21 -40.45 -19.56 -18.49
C VAL A 21 -40.36 -19.04 -19.93
N SER A 22 -41.48 -18.53 -20.47
CA SER A 22 -41.50 -17.91 -21.80
C SER A 22 -40.70 -16.60 -21.82
N PRO A 23 -40.10 -16.20 -22.97
CA PRO A 23 -39.29 -14.99 -23.05
C PRO A 23 -40.00 -13.71 -22.58
N GLU A 24 -41.29 -13.56 -22.91
CA GLU A 24 -42.11 -12.42 -22.47
C GLU A 24 -42.33 -12.42 -20.95
N GLY A 25 -42.49 -13.61 -20.35
CA GLY A 25 -42.57 -13.78 -18.90
C GLY A 25 -41.29 -13.37 -18.18
N LEU A 26 -40.11 -13.71 -18.71
CA LEU A 26 -38.83 -13.26 -18.14
C LEU A 26 -38.65 -11.74 -18.22
N LEU A 27 -39.14 -11.09 -19.27
CA LEU A 27 -38.93 -9.66 -19.48
C LEU A 27 -39.84 -8.78 -18.62
N HIS A 28 -41.05 -9.22 -18.31
CA HIS A 28 -42.07 -8.36 -17.68
C HIS A 28 -42.46 -8.78 -16.27
N ASN A 29 -42.22 -10.04 -15.90
CA ASN A 29 -42.58 -10.56 -14.58
C ASN A 29 -41.35 -10.77 -13.68
N TYR A 30 -41.11 -9.81 -12.79
CA TYR A 30 -40.04 -9.89 -11.78
C TYR A 30 -40.21 -11.06 -10.79
N LEU A 31 -41.43 -11.61 -10.66
CA LEU A 31 -41.76 -12.72 -9.78
C LEU A 31 -41.98 -14.03 -10.54
N CYS A 32 -41.50 -14.14 -11.80
CA CYS A 32 -41.62 -15.36 -12.60
C CYS A 32 -41.12 -16.63 -11.89
N MET A 33 -40.12 -16.52 -11.01
CA MET A 33 -39.62 -17.63 -10.20
C MET A 33 -40.61 -18.12 -9.13
N VAL A 34 -41.50 -17.25 -8.65
CA VAL A 34 -42.58 -17.62 -7.72
C VAL A 34 -43.63 -18.46 -8.45
N ASP A 35 -43.96 -18.09 -9.69
CA ASP A 35 -45.00 -18.75 -10.48
C ASP A 35 -44.61 -20.16 -10.94
N VAL A 36 -43.32 -20.40 -11.16
CA VAL A 36 -42.78 -21.72 -11.54
C VAL A 36 -42.60 -22.64 -10.33
N ALA A 37 -42.49 -22.09 -9.12
CA ALA A 37 -42.17 -22.87 -7.94
C ALA A 37 -43.33 -23.78 -7.50
N ALA A 38 -42.98 -24.97 -7.00
CA ALA A 38 -43.97 -25.91 -6.45
C ALA A 38 -44.76 -25.35 -5.24
N SER A 39 -44.18 -24.38 -4.52
CA SER A 39 -44.86 -23.65 -3.44
C SER A 39 -44.46 -22.18 -3.44
N PRO A 40 -45.36 -21.27 -3.84
CA PRO A 40 -45.13 -19.82 -3.81
C PRO A 40 -44.76 -19.28 -2.41
N ILE A 41 -45.41 -19.82 -1.38
CA ILE A 41 -45.23 -19.39 0.03
C ILE A 41 -43.78 -19.60 0.48
N LEU A 42 -43.18 -20.74 0.11
CA LEU A 42 -41.81 -21.06 0.48
C LEU A 42 -40.82 -20.08 -0.19
N VAL A 43 -41.08 -19.68 -1.42
CA VAL A 43 -40.27 -18.69 -2.14
C VAL A 43 -40.37 -17.32 -1.49
N TYR A 44 -41.59 -16.86 -1.13
CA TYR A 44 -41.76 -15.58 -0.42
C TYR A 44 -41.01 -15.55 0.92
N ILE A 45 -41.13 -16.61 1.73
CA ILE A 45 -40.37 -16.74 2.99
C ILE A 45 -38.87 -16.67 2.72
N GLY A 46 -38.39 -17.35 1.67
CA GLY A 46 -36.99 -17.31 1.25
C GLY A 46 -36.52 -15.90 0.87
N ILE A 47 -37.30 -15.16 0.09
CA ILE A 47 -37.01 -13.77 -0.30
C ILE A 47 -36.91 -12.88 0.95
N TYR A 48 -37.89 -12.95 1.87
CA TYR A 48 -37.85 -12.16 3.11
C TYR A 48 -36.67 -12.53 4.01
N ALA A 49 -36.40 -13.83 4.19
CA ALA A 49 -35.29 -14.30 5.01
C ALA A 49 -33.92 -13.86 4.42
N ALA A 50 -33.72 -14.01 3.11
CA ALA A 50 -32.47 -13.66 2.45
C ALA A 50 -32.21 -12.14 2.44
N THR A 51 -33.24 -11.34 2.15
CA THR A 51 -33.15 -9.87 2.16
C THR A 51 -32.89 -9.33 3.56
N PHE A 52 -33.62 -9.83 4.57
CA PHE A 52 -33.45 -9.41 5.96
C PHE A 52 -32.08 -9.79 6.51
N SER A 53 -31.61 -11.02 6.26
CA SER A 53 -30.28 -11.48 6.69
C SER A 53 -29.15 -10.64 6.09
N SER A 54 -29.24 -10.33 4.80
CA SER A 54 -28.24 -9.50 4.10
C SER A 54 -28.24 -8.06 4.62
N ALA A 55 -29.42 -7.46 4.81
CA ALA A 55 -29.57 -6.11 5.32
C ALA A 55 -28.99 -5.97 6.73
N LEU A 56 -29.32 -6.90 7.64
CA LEU A 56 -28.79 -6.91 9.00
C LEU A 56 -27.26 -7.04 9.02
N SER A 57 -26.71 -7.95 8.20
CA SER A 57 -25.26 -8.17 8.13
C SER A 57 -24.52 -6.89 7.77
N VAL A 58 -24.98 -6.17 6.74
CA VAL A 58 -24.35 -4.91 6.31
C VAL A 58 -24.53 -3.81 7.36
N GLN A 59 -25.69 -3.77 8.04
CA GLN A 59 -25.98 -2.78 9.07
C GLN A 59 -25.07 -2.90 10.30
N PHE A 60 -24.63 -4.11 10.65
CA PHE A 60 -23.68 -4.32 11.75
C PHE A 60 -22.21 -4.21 11.31
N CYS A 61 -21.89 -4.61 10.08
CA CYS A 61 -20.52 -4.58 9.57
C CYS A 61 -20.04 -3.16 9.23
N ALA A 62 -20.85 -2.35 8.55
CA ALA A 62 -20.42 -1.03 8.06
C ALA A 62 -19.99 -0.06 9.18
N PRO A 63 -20.71 0.06 10.31
CA PRO A 63 -20.30 0.92 11.42
C PRO A 63 -18.98 0.50 12.06
N ARG A 64 -18.72 -0.81 12.13
CA ARG A 64 -17.48 -1.35 12.69
C ARG A 64 -16.28 -1.05 11.81
N VAL A 65 -16.43 -1.16 10.49
CA VAL A 65 -15.37 -0.76 9.54
C VAL A 65 -15.09 0.74 9.67
N LEU A 66 -16.13 1.58 9.71
CA LEU A 66 -15.97 3.02 9.88
C LEU A 66 -15.27 3.38 11.20
N MET A 67 -15.64 2.69 12.28
CA MET A 67 -15.00 2.83 13.60
C MET A 67 -13.52 2.45 13.56
N SER A 68 -13.17 1.31 12.96
CA SER A 68 -11.77 0.88 12.84
C SER A 68 -10.92 1.91 12.08
N VAL A 69 -11.43 2.43 10.96
CA VAL A 69 -10.75 3.48 10.18
C VAL A 69 -10.59 4.78 10.98
N ALA A 70 -11.59 5.15 11.79
CA ALA A 70 -11.52 6.32 12.67
C ALA A 70 -10.48 6.14 13.79
N ASN A 71 -10.38 4.94 14.37
CA ASN A 71 -9.42 4.62 15.44
C ASN A 71 -7.97 4.59 14.93
N ASP A 72 -7.75 4.19 13.69
CA ASP A 72 -6.44 4.23 13.04
C ASP A 72 -5.94 5.67 12.75
N ASN A 73 -6.76 6.69 13.04
CA ASN A 73 -6.47 8.12 12.84
C ASN A 73 -5.94 8.42 11.43
N VAL A 74 -6.46 7.69 10.43
CA VAL A 74 -6.11 7.85 9.00
C VAL A 74 -6.52 9.25 8.52
N LEU A 75 -7.70 9.70 8.93
CA LEU A 75 -8.24 11.03 8.65
C LEU A 75 -8.70 11.69 9.96
N PRO A 76 -8.12 12.85 10.36
CA PRO A 76 -8.46 13.48 11.64
C PRO A 76 -9.91 13.95 11.73
N SER A 77 -10.58 14.20 10.59
CA SER A 77 -12.00 14.55 10.53
C SER A 77 -12.94 13.40 10.94
N LEU A 78 -12.50 12.14 10.76
CA LEU A 78 -13.32 10.96 11.08
C LEU A 78 -13.24 10.53 12.55
N LYS A 79 -12.42 11.20 13.37
CA LYS A 79 -12.19 10.83 14.78
C LYS A 79 -13.46 10.82 15.63
N ILE A 80 -14.47 11.60 15.25
CA ILE A 80 -15.78 11.64 15.94
C ILE A 80 -16.48 10.28 15.87
N PHE A 81 -16.27 9.51 14.79
CA PHE A 81 -16.90 8.22 14.54
C PHE A 81 -16.20 7.04 15.25
N GLY A 82 -15.02 7.26 15.83
CA GLY A 82 -14.28 6.25 16.60
C GLY A 82 -14.74 6.12 18.06
N LYS A 83 -15.66 6.98 18.53
CA LYS A 83 -16.19 6.92 19.91
C LYS A 83 -17.07 5.69 20.10
N THR A 84 -16.71 4.85 21.06
CA THR A 84 -17.48 3.67 21.48
C THR A 84 -18.20 3.92 22.79
N ASN A 85 -19.36 3.28 22.99
CA ASN A 85 -20.02 3.24 24.28
C ASN A 85 -19.29 2.28 25.26
N SER A 86 -19.70 2.24 26.53
CA SER A 86 -19.17 1.34 27.57
C SER A 86 -19.18 -0.15 27.18
N LYS A 87 -20.09 -0.55 26.28
CA LYS A 87 -20.22 -1.91 25.73
C LYS A 87 -19.37 -2.17 24.47
N GLY A 88 -18.63 -1.19 23.98
CA GLY A 88 -17.82 -1.30 22.75
C GLY A 88 -18.56 -1.01 21.45
N ASP A 89 -19.85 -0.61 21.50
CA ASP A 89 -20.64 -0.36 20.30
C ASP A 89 -20.41 1.06 19.71
N PRO A 90 -20.22 1.18 18.38
CA PRO A 90 -19.99 2.47 17.72
C PRO A 90 -21.30 3.18 17.38
N VAL A 91 -21.91 3.84 18.36
CA VAL A 91 -23.23 4.49 18.23
C VAL A 91 -23.22 5.58 17.15
N ALA A 92 -22.20 6.43 17.11
CA ALA A 92 -22.11 7.51 16.13
C ALA A 92 -21.97 6.99 14.69
N SER A 93 -21.12 5.98 14.48
CA SER A 93 -20.96 5.33 13.17
C SER A 93 -22.24 4.60 12.74
N ALA A 94 -22.94 3.97 13.67
CA ALA A 94 -24.21 3.28 13.41
C ALA A 94 -25.30 4.25 12.98
N LEU A 95 -25.41 5.40 13.65
CA LEU A 95 -26.41 6.43 13.34
C LEU A 95 -26.17 7.04 11.95
N VAL A 96 -24.91 7.30 11.57
CA VAL A 96 -24.59 7.76 10.21
C VAL A 96 -24.91 6.69 9.17
N CYS A 97 -24.54 5.43 9.40
CA CYS A 97 -24.85 4.35 8.46
C CYS A 97 -26.37 4.17 8.28
N PHE A 98 -27.13 4.29 9.38
CA PHE A 98 -28.59 4.27 9.38
C PHE A 98 -29.20 5.47 8.65
N GLY A 99 -28.69 6.68 8.88
CA GLY A 99 -29.15 7.87 8.15
C GLY A 99 -28.93 7.74 6.64
N ILE A 100 -27.77 7.22 6.23
CA ILE A 100 -27.48 6.97 4.81
C ILE A 100 -28.40 5.90 4.23
N SER A 101 -28.65 4.79 4.94
CA SER A 101 -29.57 3.76 4.43
C SER A 101 -31.01 4.28 4.32
N LEU A 102 -31.45 5.12 5.26
CA LEU A 102 -32.79 5.71 5.24
C LEU A 102 -33.01 6.60 4.02
N ILE A 103 -32.01 7.39 3.62
CA ILE A 103 -32.08 8.20 2.38
C ILE A 103 -32.34 7.31 1.16
N PHE A 104 -31.67 6.16 1.05
CA PHE A 104 -31.88 5.24 -0.07
C PHE A 104 -33.23 4.53 -0.01
N VAL A 105 -33.74 4.23 1.19
CA VAL A 105 -35.08 3.66 1.34
C VAL A 105 -36.16 4.67 0.90
N LEU A 106 -35.97 5.96 1.16
CA LEU A 106 -36.90 7.02 0.75
C LEU A 106 -37.00 7.19 -0.78
N VAL A 107 -36.01 6.76 -1.55
CA VAL A 107 -36.07 6.78 -3.02
C VAL A 107 -37.13 5.81 -3.55
N GLY A 108 -37.44 4.73 -2.82
CA GLY A 108 -38.63 3.89 -3.05
C GLY A 108 -38.61 2.97 -4.28
N ASP A 109 -37.65 3.10 -5.19
CA ASP A 109 -37.57 2.28 -6.41
C ASP A 109 -36.29 1.44 -6.47
N LEU A 110 -36.45 0.11 -6.45
CA LEU A 110 -35.35 -0.84 -6.55
C LEU A 110 -34.63 -0.75 -7.91
N ASN A 111 -35.33 -0.41 -8.99
CA ASN A 111 -34.70 -0.26 -10.32
C ASN A 111 -33.93 1.05 -10.46
N ILE A 112 -34.11 2.00 -9.52
CA ILE A 112 -33.22 3.17 -9.39
C ILE A 112 -32.09 2.83 -8.41
N VAL A 113 -32.39 2.12 -7.31
CA VAL A 113 -31.43 1.76 -6.26
C VAL A 113 -30.46 0.65 -6.69
N ALA A 114 -30.86 -0.33 -7.48
CA ALA A 114 -30.02 -1.45 -7.91
C ALA A 114 -28.95 -1.00 -8.92
N PRO A 115 -29.28 -0.16 -9.91
CA PRO A 115 -28.30 0.69 -10.56
C PRO A 115 -27.61 1.53 -9.51
N LEU A 116 -28.18 2.35 -8.63
CA LEU A 116 -27.34 3.12 -7.69
C LEU A 116 -26.33 2.29 -6.86
N ILE A 117 -26.64 0.99 -6.64
CA ILE A 117 -25.77 0.00 -6.02
C ILE A 117 -24.66 -0.54 -6.96
N THR A 118 -24.80 -0.40 -8.28
CA THR A 118 -23.92 -0.89 -9.36
C THR A 118 -23.53 0.12 -10.49
N GLN A 119 -24.27 1.22 -10.71
CA GLN A 119 -24.35 2.19 -11.82
C GLN A 119 -25.19 3.49 -11.49
N VAL A 120 -24.74 4.67 -11.90
CA VAL A 120 -25.33 5.97 -11.49
C VAL A 120 -26.38 6.49 -12.49
N GLN A 121 -27.44 7.18 -12.01
CA GLN A 121 -28.02 8.35 -12.72
C GLN A 121 -28.62 9.40 -11.76
N SER A 122 -28.30 10.65 -12.10
CA SER A 122 -28.62 11.98 -11.56
C SER A 122 -29.78 12.16 -10.55
N LEU A 123 -29.47 12.53 -9.30
CA LEU A 123 -29.48 13.91 -8.76
C LEU A 123 -28.92 13.86 -7.31
N LEU A 124 -28.09 14.83 -6.93
CA LEU A 124 -27.33 14.96 -5.65
C LEU A 124 -25.92 14.35 -5.60
N PHE A 125 -25.02 15.19 -6.11
CA PHE A 125 -23.61 15.48 -5.84
C PHE A 125 -23.03 15.19 -4.42
N ALA A 126 -23.69 14.48 -3.50
CA ALA A 126 -23.18 14.26 -2.13
C ALA A 126 -23.25 12.81 -1.60
N ILE A 127 -23.89 11.86 -2.28
CA ILE A 127 -24.16 10.51 -1.70
C ILE A 127 -23.78 9.37 -2.69
N CYS A 128 -22.98 9.67 -3.72
CA CYS A 128 -22.56 8.71 -4.75
C CYS A 128 -21.45 7.72 -4.31
N VAL A 129 -21.15 7.63 -3.01
CA VAL A 129 -19.96 6.93 -2.51
C VAL A 129 -20.19 5.42 -2.32
N LYS A 130 -21.41 4.87 -2.28
CA LYS A 130 -21.59 3.50 -1.77
C LYS A 130 -21.26 2.36 -2.75
N SER A 131 -21.18 2.63 -4.05
CA SER A 131 -21.29 1.56 -5.05
C SER A 131 -20.29 1.55 -6.18
N LEU A 132 -19.59 2.66 -6.36
CA LEU A 132 -18.24 2.63 -6.92
C LEU A 132 -17.25 1.94 -5.97
N LEU A 133 -17.63 1.70 -4.71
CA LEU A 133 -16.79 1.03 -3.72
C LEU A 133 -16.65 -0.47 -3.94
N PHE A 134 -17.64 -1.26 -4.34
CA PHE A 134 -17.40 -2.72 -4.37
C PHE A 134 -16.41 -3.12 -5.46
N LEU A 135 -16.69 -2.77 -6.72
CA LEU A 135 -15.77 -3.07 -7.82
C LEU A 135 -14.47 -2.25 -7.72
N GLY A 136 -14.56 -1.00 -7.27
CA GLY A 136 -13.39 -0.15 -7.01
C GLY A 136 -12.52 -0.68 -5.87
N THR A 137 -13.08 -1.13 -4.76
CA THR A 137 -12.32 -1.72 -3.64
C THR A 137 -11.72 -3.05 -4.03
N TYR A 138 -12.43 -3.91 -4.77
CA TYR A 138 -11.82 -5.13 -5.34
C TYR A 138 -10.66 -4.79 -6.27
N GLY A 139 -10.80 -3.75 -7.11
CA GLY A 139 -9.72 -3.20 -7.91
C GLY A 139 -8.54 -2.72 -7.06
N PHE A 140 -8.78 -1.85 -6.07
CA PHE A 140 -7.74 -1.29 -5.20
C PHE A 140 -7.02 -2.35 -4.36
N ILE A 141 -7.75 -3.34 -3.82
CA ILE A 141 -7.16 -4.46 -3.08
C ILE A 141 -6.27 -5.27 -4.03
N SER A 142 -6.76 -5.58 -5.23
CA SER A 142 -5.98 -6.32 -6.23
C SER A 142 -4.73 -5.56 -6.67
N LEU A 143 -4.84 -4.26 -6.88
CA LEU A 143 -3.72 -3.38 -7.21
C LEU A 143 -2.70 -3.28 -6.07
N ALA A 144 -3.17 -3.13 -4.82
CA ALA A 144 -2.30 -3.07 -3.65
C ALA A 144 -1.50 -4.37 -3.48
N CYS A 145 -2.15 -5.52 -3.61
CA CYS A 145 -1.49 -6.84 -3.60
C CYS A 145 -0.42 -6.95 -4.70
N PHE A 146 -0.72 -6.47 -5.91
CA PHE A 146 0.21 -6.48 -7.03
C PHE A 146 1.44 -5.60 -6.78
N ILE A 147 1.25 -4.34 -6.37
CA ILE A 147 2.33 -3.39 -6.09
C ILE A 147 3.23 -3.89 -4.95
N MET A 148 2.63 -4.42 -3.89
CA MET A 148 3.36 -4.98 -2.75
C MET A 148 4.20 -6.20 -3.14
N SER A 149 3.67 -7.04 -4.04
CA SER A 149 4.39 -8.20 -4.56
C SER A 149 5.53 -7.84 -5.52
N ILE A 150 5.40 -6.78 -6.32
CA ILE A 150 6.50 -6.31 -7.19
C ILE A 150 7.58 -5.61 -6.38
N SER A 151 7.18 -4.84 -5.37
CA SER A 151 8.11 -4.04 -4.55
C SER A 151 8.88 -4.86 -3.52
N HIS A 152 8.60 -6.18 -3.41
CA HIS A 152 9.07 -7.10 -2.37
C HIS A 152 9.14 -6.44 -0.99
N SER A 153 8.04 -5.80 -0.61
CA SER A 153 7.95 -5.14 0.68
C SER A 153 8.25 -6.14 1.80
N PRO A 154 9.10 -5.83 2.79
CA PRO A 154 9.55 -6.80 3.81
C PRO A 154 8.41 -7.49 4.59
N GLY A 155 7.29 -6.78 4.77
CA GLY A 155 6.09 -7.28 5.44
C GLY A 155 5.10 -8.03 4.55
N TRP A 156 5.34 -8.08 3.23
CA TRP A 156 4.47 -8.79 2.28
C TRP A 156 4.97 -10.23 2.09
N ARG A 157 4.32 -11.18 2.76
CA ARG A 157 4.64 -12.62 2.69
C ARG A 157 3.36 -13.46 2.59
N PRO A 158 2.65 -13.43 1.44
CA PRO A 158 1.45 -14.25 1.27
C PRO A 158 1.83 -15.73 1.37
N SER A 159 1.29 -16.43 2.38
CA SER A 159 1.52 -17.86 2.61
C SER A 159 0.62 -18.78 1.77
N PHE A 160 -0.39 -18.20 1.11
CA PHE A 160 -1.36 -18.96 0.33
C PHE A 160 -0.77 -19.44 -1.00
N ARG A 161 -0.85 -20.76 -1.24
CA ARG A 161 -0.23 -21.45 -2.40
C ARG A 161 -0.61 -20.88 -3.77
N TYR A 162 -1.87 -20.48 -3.96
CA TYR A 162 -2.36 -19.96 -5.24
C TYR A 162 -2.29 -18.42 -5.35
N SER A 163 -1.66 -17.74 -4.38
CA SER A 163 -1.44 -16.30 -4.46
C SER A 163 -0.31 -16.00 -5.43
N ASN A 164 -0.64 -15.41 -6.58
CA ASN A 164 0.34 -14.97 -7.57
C ASN A 164 0.19 -13.46 -7.83
N LYS A 165 1.30 -12.78 -8.13
CA LYS A 165 1.28 -11.37 -8.54
C LYS A 165 0.45 -11.16 -9.81
N TYR A 166 0.54 -12.09 -10.76
CA TYR A 166 -0.19 -11.99 -12.03
C TYR A 166 -1.70 -12.17 -11.85
N THR A 167 -2.15 -13.03 -10.92
CA THR A 167 -3.58 -13.20 -10.64
C THR A 167 -4.17 -11.94 -10.02
N ALA A 168 -3.43 -11.26 -9.15
CA ALA A 168 -3.84 -9.96 -8.61
C ALA A 168 -3.91 -8.87 -9.70
N PHE A 169 -2.95 -8.85 -10.63
CA PHE A 169 -2.98 -7.91 -11.75
C PHE A 169 -4.17 -8.15 -12.68
N VAL A 170 -4.44 -9.41 -13.05
CA VAL A 170 -5.60 -9.78 -13.87
C VAL A 170 -6.90 -9.39 -13.17
N GLY A 171 -7.02 -9.62 -11.85
CA GLY A 171 -8.18 -9.18 -11.07
C GLY A 171 -8.40 -7.67 -11.13
N PHE A 172 -7.32 -6.88 -11.02
CA PHE A 172 -7.41 -5.42 -11.18
C PHE A 172 -7.86 -5.00 -12.58
N VAL A 173 -7.28 -5.58 -13.64
CA VAL A 173 -7.65 -5.27 -15.03
C VAL A 173 -9.09 -5.65 -15.31
N LEU A 174 -9.56 -6.81 -14.84
CA LEU A 174 -10.96 -7.24 -14.99
C LEU A 174 -11.93 -6.30 -14.26
N CYS A 175 -11.59 -5.86 -13.04
CA CYS A 175 -12.40 -4.88 -12.32
C CYS A 175 -12.48 -3.57 -13.10
N LEU A 176 -11.36 -3.08 -13.62
CA LEU A 176 -11.30 -1.84 -14.40
C LEU A 176 -12.08 -1.96 -15.71
N ALA A 177 -11.92 -3.07 -16.44
CA ALA A 177 -12.67 -3.34 -17.66
C ALA A 177 -14.18 -3.35 -17.42
N MET A 178 -14.64 -4.02 -16.35
CA MET A 178 -16.06 -4.04 -15.98
C MET A 178 -16.59 -2.66 -15.58
N MET A 179 -15.78 -1.83 -14.91
CA MET A 179 -16.15 -0.43 -14.60
C MET A 179 -16.37 0.38 -15.88
N PHE A 180 -15.44 0.31 -16.85
CA PHE A 180 -15.57 1.03 -18.12
C PHE A 180 -16.68 0.49 -19.02
N ALA A 181 -16.90 -0.84 -19.05
CA ALA A 181 -17.98 -1.47 -19.80
C ALA A 181 -19.37 -1.05 -19.31
N THR A 182 -19.47 -0.75 -18.01
CA THR A 182 -20.68 -0.26 -17.34
C THR A 182 -20.94 1.21 -17.67
N SER A 183 -20.00 2.09 -17.34
CA SER A 183 -20.07 3.51 -17.69
C SER A 183 -18.72 4.18 -17.53
N TRP A 184 -18.21 4.72 -18.63
CA TRP A 184 -16.91 5.36 -18.68
C TRP A 184 -16.83 6.65 -17.85
N ILE A 185 -17.92 7.44 -17.79
CA ILE A 185 -17.97 8.71 -17.03
C ILE A 185 -17.82 8.42 -15.53
N TYR A 186 -18.59 7.46 -15.01
CA TYR A 186 -18.54 7.11 -13.60
C TYR A 186 -17.26 6.36 -13.22
N ALA A 187 -16.73 5.54 -14.13
CA ALA A 187 -15.41 4.93 -13.95
C ALA A 187 -14.31 5.99 -13.77
N LEU A 188 -14.29 7.03 -14.61
CA LEU A 188 -13.33 8.12 -14.50
C LEU A 188 -13.50 8.92 -13.20
N LEU A 189 -14.73 9.23 -12.81
CA LEU A 189 -15.02 9.90 -11.53
C LEU A 189 -14.54 9.06 -10.34
N SER A 190 -14.74 7.73 -10.37
CA SER A 190 -14.25 6.82 -9.32
C SER A 190 -12.75 6.84 -9.17
N ILE A 191 -12.04 6.78 -10.30
CA ILE A 191 -10.58 6.73 -10.34
C ILE A 191 -10.05 8.08 -9.85
N GLY A 192 -10.68 9.19 -10.27
CA GLY A 192 -10.36 10.53 -9.80
C GLY A 192 -10.52 10.69 -8.29
N LEU A 193 -11.68 10.32 -7.73
CA LEU A 193 -11.93 10.37 -6.29
C LEU A 193 -10.98 9.45 -5.50
N GLY A 194 -10.72 8.24 -5.98
CA GLY A 194 -9.76 7.34 -5.36
C GLY A 194 -8.34 7.92 -5.34
N ALA A 195 -7.91 8.51 -6.46
CA ALA A 195 -6.63 9.19 -6.56
C ALA A 195 -6.54 10.42 -5.63
N GLU A 196 -7.63 11.19 -5.52
CA GLU A 196 -7.71 12.35 -4.63
C GLU A 196 -7.67 11.95 -3.15
N LEU A 197 -8.39 10.90 -2.75
CA LEU A 197 -8.35 10.38 -1.38
C LEU A 197 -6.95 9.87 -1.01
N VAL A 198 -6.30 9.14 -1.92
CA VAL A 198 -4.90 8.72 -1.74
C VAL A 198 -4.00 9.96 -1.64
N TYR A 199 -4.15 10.93 -2.54
CA TYR A 199 -3.38 12.17 -2.53
C TYR A 199 -3.55 12.96 -1.23
N PHE A 200 -4.78 13.13 -0.75
CA PHE A 200 -5.11 13.75 0.53
C PHE A 200 -4.42 13.00 1.66
N PHE A 201 -4.58 11.67 1.74
CA PHE A 201 -3.92 10.84 2.76
C PHE A 201 -2.40 11.01 2.77
N LEU A 202 -1.77 11.09 1.60
CA LEU A 202 -0.33 11.35 1.48
C LEU A 202 0.06 12.74 1.99
N ILE A 203 -0.72 13.78 1.72
CA ILE A 203 -0.47 15.13 2.27
C ILE A 203 -0.52 15.11 3.79
N PHE A 204 -1.50 14.41 4.39
CA PHE A 204 -1.59 14.29 5.84
C PHE A 204 -0.37 13.57 6.43
N LYS A 205 0.06 12.46 5.82
CA LYS A 205 1.29 11.75 6.22
C LYS A 205 2.54 12.60 6.03
N LYS A 206 2.62 13.39 4.95
CA LYS A 206 3.70 14.35 4.67
C LYS A 206 3.76 15.46 5.72
N LYS A 207 2.62 16.00 6.19
CA LYS A 207 2.61 17.02 7.26
C LYS A 207 3.26 16.51 8.55
N LYS A 208 3.28 15.19 8.77
CA LYS A 208 3.98 14.52 9.88
C LYS A 208 5.46 14.24 9.62
N ASN A 209 5.89 14.17 8.35
CA ASN A 209 7.27 13.94 7.91
C ASN A 209 7.72 15.08 6.97
N ILE A 210 8.28 16.14 7.55
CA ILE A 210 8.58 17.46 6.95
C ILE A 210 9.50 17.42 5.70
N TYR A 211 10.16 16.30 5.41
CA TYR A 211 11.29 16.24 4.46
C TYR A 211 10.96 16.01 2.97
N ILE A 212 9.69 15.90 2.55
CA ILE A 212 9.35 15.56 1.15
C ILE A 212 8.51 16.66 0.51
N GLN A 213 9.10 17.41 -0.42
CA GLN A 213 8.50 18.62 -1.03
C GLN A 213 7.30 18.34 -1.96
N ASN A 214 7.18 17.17 -2.61
CA ASN A 214 6.08 16.86 -3.54
C ASN A 214 5.33 15.57 -3.15
N THR A 215 3.99 15.61 -3.17
CA THR A 215 3.12 14.49 -2.73
C THR A 215 3.15 13.30 -3.68
N TYR A 216 3.08 13.53 -5.00
CA TYR A 216 3.21 12.45 -6.00
C TYR A 216 4.59 11.78 -5.91
N THR A 217 5.62 12.59 -5.68
CA THR A 217 6.98 12.11 -5.44
C THR A 217 7.06 11.19 -4.21
N TYR A 218 6.17 11.29 -3.21
CA TYR A 218 6.21 10.43 -2.03
C TYR A 218 6.02 8.94 -2.37
N ILE A 219 4.90 8.55 -3.01
CA ILE A 219 4.65 7.13 -3.35
C ILE A 219 5.73 6.60 -4.28
N TYR A 220 6.03 7.34 -5.36
CA TYR A 220 7.05 6.94 -6.32
C TYR A 220 8.41 6.79 -5.64
N VAL A 221 8.83 7.72 -4.78
CA VAL A 221 10.10 7.63 -4.06
C VAL A 221 10.10 6.48 -3.08
N HIS A 222 9.01 6.18 -2.38
CA HIS A 222 8.96 5.04 -1.46
C HIS A 222 9.05 3.70 -2.19
N ILE A 223 8.30 3.51 -3.27
CA ILE A 223 8.35 2.29 -4.10
C ILE A 223 9.72 2.17 -4.76
N TYR A 224 10.21 3.24 -5.38
CA TYR A 224 11.50 3.29 -6.05
C TYR A 224 12.66 3.02 -5.08
N ASN A 225 12.64 3.63 -3.89
CA ASN A 225 13.67 3.39 -2.88
C ASN A 225 13.59 1.97 -2.31
N ALA A 226 12.39 1.40 -2.14
CA ALA A 226 12.23 0.02 -1.71
C ALA A 226 12.81 -0.95 -2.75
N LEU A 227 12.48 -0.77 -4.03
CA LEU A 227 13.02 -1.53 -5.14
C LEU A 227 14.55 -1.40 -5.24
N ASN A 228 15.08 -0.18 -5.15
CA ASN A 228 16.52 0.05 -5.18
C ASN A 228 17.24 -0.54 -3.98
N ARG A 229 16.64 -0.50 -2.79
CA ARG A 229 17.19 -1.15 -1.60
C ARG A 229 17.25 -2.66 -1.78
N GLN A 230 16.21 -3.27 -2.35
CA GLN A 230 16.22 -4.70 -2.65
C GLN A 230 17.30 -5.04 -3.68
N LYS A 231 17.33 -4.33 -4.82
CA LYS A 231 18.36 -4.50 -5.86
C LYS A 231 19.77 -4.34 -5.29
N ALA A 232 19.98 -3.36 -4.41
CA ALA A 232 21.26 -3.16 -3.75
C ALA A 232 21.62 -4.35 -2.86
N ASN A 233 20.69 -4.83 -2.03
CA ASN A 233 20.94 -6.00 -1.17
C ASN A 233 21.27 -7.25 -1.99
N GLU A 234 20.50 -7.53 -3.04
CA GLU A 234 20.70 -8.68 -3.93
C GLU A 234 22.07 -8.58 -4.61
N ALA A 235 22.41 -7.42 -5.18
CA ALA A 235 23.73 -7.17 -5.76
C ALA A 235 24.88 -7.34 -4.76
N VAL A 236 24.71 -6.94 -3.49
CA VAL A 236 25.73 -7.17 -2.46
C VAL A 236 25.89 -8.66 -2.15
N LEU A 237 24.78 -9.41 -2.11
CA LEU A 237 24.81 -10.86 -1.87
C LEU A 237 25.48 -11.58 -3.04
N ASP A 238 25.17 -11.23 -4.28
CA ASP A 238 25.79 -11.80 -5.47
C ASP A 238 27.31 -11.56 -5.50
N LEU A 239 27.76 -10.41 -4.96
CA LEU A 239 29.18 -10.11 -4.83
C LEU A 239 29.90 -11.02 -3.83
N VAL A 240 29.21 -11.65 -2.87
CA VAL A 240 29.84 -12.57 -1.89
C VAL A 240 30.36 -13.83 -2.58
N ASP A 241 29.64 -14.35 -3.57
CA ASP A 241 30.04 -15.56 -4.32
C ASP A 241 31.16 -15.29 -5.36
N TYR A 242 31.46 -14.01 -5.63
CA TYR A 242 32.52 -13.64 -6.56
C TYR A 242 33.90 -13.98 -5.98
N ARG A 243 34.62 -14.91 -6.65
CA ARG A 243 35.98 -15.28 -6.24
C ARG A 243 36.98 -14.19 -6.59
N TYR A 244 37.66 -13.70 -5.57
CA TYR A 244 38.75 -12.76 -5.73
C TYR A 244 39.91 -13.40 -6.51
N HIS A 245 40.34 -12.73 -7.58
CA HIS A 245 41.55 -13.09 -8.32
C HIS A 245 42.48 -11.87 -8.40
N VAL A 246 43.78 -12.09 -8.18
CA VAL A 246 44.83 -11.07 -8.27
C VAL A 246 44.77 -10.21 -9.55
N LYS A 247 44.32 -10.76 -10.68
CA LYS A 247 44.22 -10.03 -11.96
C LYS A 247 43.02 -9.07 -12.03
N ASN A 248 42.01 -9.25 -11.17
CA ASN A 248 40.80 -8.43 -11.12
C ASN A 248 40.73 -7.60 -9.83
N TYR A 249 41.88 -7.27 -9.24
CA TYR A 249 41.93 -6.44 -8.05
C TYR A 249 41.31 -5.06 -8.31
N GLN A 250 40.36 -4.67 -7.46
CA GLN A 250 39.81 -3.32 -7.44
C GLN A 250 40.07 -2.69 -6.07
N PRO A 251 40.80 -1.56 -6.00
CA PRO A 251 41.15 -0.93 -4.73
C PRO A 251 39.95 -0.21 -4.12
N SER A 252 39.56 -0.53 -2.90
CA SER A 252 38.49 0.13 -2.14
C SER A 252 39.11 0.82 -0.93
N PHE A 253 38.89 2.12 -0.80
CA PHE A 253 39.64 2.98 0.12
C PHE A 253 38.83 3.31 1.38
N LEU A 254 39.45 3.14 2.56
CA LEU A 254 38.97 3.62 3.85
C LEU A 254 39.80 4.83 4.27
N VAL A 255 39.27 6.03 4.04
CA VAL A 255 40.04 7.26 4.22
C VAL A 255 39.73 7.87 5.59
N LEU A 256 40.72 7.90 6.48
CA LEU A 256 40.60 8.51 7.82
C LEU A 256 40.72 10.05 7.74
N CYS A 257 39.72 10.71 7.17
CA CYS A 257 39.72 12.16 6.99
C CYS A 257 39.15 12.95 8.19
N GLY A 258 38.47 12.29 9.13
CA GLY A 258 37.70 13.04 10.14
C GLY A 258 36.51 13.73 9.48
N ASN A 259 36.29 15.01 9.79
CA ASN A 259 35.32 15.82 9.06
C ASN A 259 35.76 16.04 7.58
N PRO A 260 35.01 15.57 6.57
CA PRO A 260 35.38 15.70 5.16
C PRO A 260 35.49 17.15 4.69
N GLU A 261 34.73 18.07 5.29
CA GLU A 261 34.78 19.50 4.96
C GLU A 261 36.10 20.14 5.43
N ALA A 262 36.62 19.70 6.57
CA ALA A 262 37.88 20.20 7.12
C ALA A 262 39.11 19.72 6.33
N ARG A 263 39.03 18.56 5.68
CA ARG A 263 40.14 17.93 4.93
C ARG A 263 39.79 17.68 3.47
N LEU A 264 39.30 18.73 2.80
CA LEU A 264 38.86 18.67 1.40
C LEU A 264 39.96 18.21 0.43
N SER A 265 41.23 18.51 0.72
CA SER A 265 42.38 18.10 -0.10
C SER A 265 42.53 16.59 -0.18
N LEU A 266 42.40 15.91 0.97
CA LEU A 266 42.48 14.44 1.05
C LEU A 266 41.31 13.79 0.32
N VAL A 267 40.10 14.33 0.51
CA VAL A 267 38.87 13.89 -0.15
C VAL A 267 38.97 14.03 -1.68
N LYS A 268 39.52 15.15 -2.17
CA LYS A 268 39.76 15.36 -3.61
C LYS A 268 40.82 14.40 -4.15
N PHE A 269 41.92 14.19 -3.41
CA PHE A 269 42.98 13.27 -3.81
C PHE A 269 42.45 11.84 -3.98
N THR A 270 41.70 11.34 -3.00
CA THR A 270 41.11 9.99 -3.04
C THR A 270 40.04 9.87 -4.11
N HIS A 271 39.31 10.94 -4.40
CA HIS A 271 38.37 10.99 -5.52
C HIS A 271 39.09 10.91 -6.88
N THR A 272 40.22 11.62 -7.05
CA THR A 272 41.04 11.59 -8.27
C THR A 272 41.64 10.21 -8.50
N LEU A 273 42.16 9.55 -7.45
CA LEU A 273 42.72 8.19 -7.56
C LEU A 273 41.75 7.17 -8.14
N ARG A 274 40.45 7.33 -7.89
CA ARG A 274 39.41 6.41 -8.35
C ARG A 274 38.61 6.93 -9.54
N HIS A 275 38.88 8.15 -10.01
CA HIS A 275 38.00 8.86 -10.95
C HIS A 275 36.50 8.76 -10.57
N GLY A 276 36.21 8.72 -9.26
CA GLY A 276 34.86 8.58 -8.71
C GLY A 276 34.20 7.20 -8.81
N ASN A 277 34.93 6.14 -9.18
CA ASN A 277 34.40 4.78 -9.31
C ASN A 277 34.83 3.86 -8.15
N GLY A 278 33.92 2.97 -7.76
CA GLY A 278 34.13 1.97 -6.71
C GLY A 278 34.00 2.50 -5.28
N THR A 279 34.21 1.61 -4.30
CA THR A 279 33.85 1.89 -2.91
C THR A 279 34.89 2.77 -2.22
N ILE A 280 34.45 3.96 -1.77
CA ILE A 280 35.21 4.85 -0.90
C ILE A 280 34.39 5.10 0.36
N ILE A 281 35.00 4.92 1.52
CA ILE A 281 34.39 5.19 2.82
C ILE A 281 35.26 6.21 3.54
N TYR A 282 34.69 7.37 3.86
CA TYR A 282 35.32 8.40 4.67
C TYR A 282 35.03 8.13 6.15
N GLY A 283 36.07 7.85 6.92
CA GLY A 283 35.99 7.55 8.35
C GLY A 283 36.22 8.78 9.21
N ASP A 284 35.31 9.02 10.15
CA ASP A 284 35.44 10.04 11.20
C ASP A 284 35.40 9.39 12.58
N ILE A 285 36.48 9.56 13.35
CA ILE A 285 36.65 8.96 14.66
C ILE A 285 36.49 10.06 15.71
N LEU A 286 35.44 9.97 16.50
CA LEU A 286 35.21 10.86 17.63
C LEU A 286 35.86 10.27 18.88
N CYS A 287 37.05 10.76 19.23
CA CYS A 287 37.74 10.32 20.46
C CYS A 287 36.96 10.75 21.71
N GLY A 288 36.68 9.82 22.62
CA GLY A 288 36.01 10.08 23.89
C GLY A 288 35.11 8.93 24.35
N ASN A 289 34.42 9.15 25.46
CA ASN A 289 33.50 8.16 26.02
C ASN A 289 32.22 8.05 25.18
N PHE A 290 31.68 6.84 25.06
CA PHE A 290 30.52 6.54 24.22
C PHE A 290 29.27 7.31 24.66
N GLN A 291 29.02 7.40 25.97
CA GLN A 291 27.84 8.05 26.53
C GLN A 291 27.81 9.55 26.19
N ASP A 292 28.95 10.22 26.31
CA ASP A 292 29.06 11.67 26.10
C ASP A 292 28.93 12.05 24.63
N LYS A 293 29.40 11.18 23.73
CA LYS A 293 29.40 11.43 22.27
C LYS A 293 28.29 10.72 21.51
N LEU A 294 27.31 10.13 22.21
CA LEU A 294 26.16 9.48 21.56
C LEU A 294 25.26 10.47 20.82
N ALA A 295 25.07 11.68 21.36
CA ALA A 295 24.24 12.72 20.74
C ALA A 295 24.72 13.13 19.33
N PRO A 296 26.02 13.45 19.11
CA PRO A 296 26.51 13.76 17.76
C PRO A 296 26.51 12.54 16.82
N LEU A 297 26.64 11.30 17.32
CA LEU A 297 26.41 10.10 16.50
C LEU A 297 24.94 9.90 16.12
N ARG A 298 23.98 10.19 17.00
CA ARG A 298 22.55 10.04 16.65
C ARG A 298 22.09 11.04 15.59
N ASN A 299 22.83 12.12 15.37
CA ASN A 299 22.48 13.12 14.39
C ASN A 299 22.73 12.60 12.96
N ARG A 300 21.65 12.11 12.33
CA ARG A 300 21.68 11.58 10.95
C ARG A 300 22.09 12.60 9.90
N ALA A 301 21.98 13.90 10.18
CA ALA A 301 22.42 14.95 9.26
C ALA A 301 23.93 14.87 8.97
N GLY A 302 24.72 14.39 9.94
CA GLY A 302 26.15 14.19 9.79
C GLY A 302 26.56 12.80 9.33
N HIS A 303 25.64 11.94 8.84
CA HIS A 303 25.97 10.60 8.34
C HIS A 303 26.17 10.55 6.82
N TYR A 304 25.92 11.66 6.13
CA TYR A 304 25.95 11.73 4.68
C TYR A 304 26.95 12.80 4.25
N LEU A 305 27.66 12.54 3.15
CA LEU A 305 28.40 13.62 2.51
C LEU A 305 27.42 14.70 2.05
N PRO A 306 27.75 15.99 2.25
CA PRO A 306 26.93 17.06 1.75
C PRO A 306 26.77 16.94 0.22
N LYS A 307 25.52 17.02 -0.26
CA LYS A 307 25.22 16.86 -1.70
C LYS A 307 25.96 17.85 -2.61
N TYR A 308 26.28 19.04 -2.10
CA TYR A 308 27.01 20.06 -2.84
C TYR A 308 28.44 19.63 -3.21
N MET A 309 29.03 18.68 -2.46
CA MET A 309 30.38 18.18 -2.72
C MET A 309 30.44 17.35 -4.01
N LYS A 310 29.31 16.82 -4.49
CA LYS A 310 29.19 15.97 -5.71
C LYS A 310 30.11 14.74 -5.75
N ILE A 311 30.60 14.29 -4.59
CA ILE A 311 31.47 13.11 -4.47
C ILE A 311 30.62 11.89 -4.11
N ARG A 312 30.80 10.80 -4.86
CA ARG A 312 30.15 9.50 -4.61
C ARG A 312 30.98 8.69 -3.62
N ALA A 313 30.68 8.82 -2.34
CA ALA A 313 31.35 8.07 -1.28
C ALA A 313 30.40 7.85 -0.08
N PHE A 314 30.72 6.87 0.75
CA PHE A 314 30.07 6.65 2.02
C PHE A 314 30.79 7.41 3.13
N TYR A 315 30.08 7.75 4.20
CA TYR A 315 30.64 8.36 5.39
C TYR A 315 30.30 7.51 6.60
N ALA A 316 31.32 7.15 7.38
CA ALA A 316 31.20 6.31 8.56
C ALA A 316 31.78 7.06 9.75
N LYS A 317 30.97 7.22 10.80
CA LYS A 317 31.37 7.88 12.04
C LYS A 317 31.39 6.87 13.17
N THR A 318 32.49 6.80 13.91
CA THR A 318 32.66 5.90 15.06
C THR A 318 33.10 6.68 16.29
N ILE A 319 32.72 6.18 17.47
CA ILE A 319 33.27 6.68 18.75
C ILE A 319 34.25 5.63 19.26
N ALA A 320 35.41 6.08 19.71
CA ALA A 320 36.41 5.25 20.35
C ALA A 320 37.14 6.05 21.43
N PRO A 321 37.73 5.41 22.45
CA PRO A 321 38.55 6.12 23.44
C PRO A 321 39.74 6.82 22.76
N ASP A 322 40.43 6.11 21.87
CA ASP A 322 41.62 6.57 21.17
C ASP A 322 41.46 6.44 19.65
N LEU A 323 42.22 7.26 18.91
CA LEU A 323 42.24 7.23 17.45
C LEU A 323 42.64 5.85 16.92
N LYS A 324 43.60 5.20 17.57
CA LYS A 324 44.10 3.87 17.18
C LYS A 324 42.99 2.82 17.25
N SER A 325 42.33 2.68 18.40
CA SER A 325 41.24 1.73 18.59
C SER A 325 40.05 2.02 17.67
N GLY A 326 39.78 3.30 17.39
CA GLY A 326 38.75 3.70 16.42
C GLY A 326 39.11 3.32 14.99
N ALA A 327 40.37 3.50 14.58
CA ALA A 327 40.86 3.11 13.26
C ALA A 327 40.83 1.60 13.07
N GLU A 328 41.27 0.83 14.08
CA GLU A 328 41.18 -0.64 14.09
C GLU A 328 39.73 -1.12 13.95
N SER A 329 38.81 -0.51 14.70
CA SER A 329 37.38 -0.83 14.62
C SER A 329 36.81 -0.52 13.24
N LEU A 330 37.16 0.62 12.64
CA LEU A 330 36.73 0.98 11.29
C LEU A 330 37.30 0.00 10.26
N MET A 331 38.58 -0.36 10.32
CA MET A 331 39.18 -1.32 9.40
C MET A 331 38.46 -2.66 9.39
N GLN A 332 38.03 -3.14 10.55
CA GLN A 332 37.40 -4.46 10.67
C GLN A 332 35.91 -4.46 10.31
N LEU A 333 35.19 -3.38 10.66
CA LEU A 333 33.72 -3.34 10.62
C LEU A 333 33.16 -2.56 9.43
N THR A 334 33.97 -1.79 8.70
CA THR A 334 33.46 -0.98 7.58
C THR A 334 33.19 -1.82 6.32
N GLY A 335 32.08 -1.49 5.65
CA GLY A 335 31.61 -2.18 4.45
C GLY A 335 30.58 -3.28 4.73
N LEU A 336 30.03 -3.85 3.66
CA LEU A 336 29.02 -4.92 3.72
C LEU A 336 29.41 -6.04 2.75
N GLY A 337 29.52 -7.28 3.24
CA GLY A 337 29.94 -8.42 2.41
C GLY A 337 31.32 -8.19 1.77
N ASN A 338 31.39 -8.32 0.44
CA ASN A 338 32.60 -8.04 -0.35
C ASN A 338 32.77 -6.56 -0.74
N LEU A 339 31.87 -5.66 -0.34
CA LEU A 339 32.04 -4.20 -0.47
C LEU A 339 32.88 -3.59 0.67
N LYS A 340 33.81 -4.36 1.24
CA LYS A 340 34.76 -3.87 2.26
C LYS A 340 35.89 -3.09 1.62
N CYS A 341 36.47 -2.18 2.41
CA CYS A 341 37.70 -1.51 2.01
C CYS A 341 38.89 -2.45 2.15
N ASN A 342 39.85 -2.34 1.24
CA ASN A 342 41.08 -3.14 1.21
C ASN A 342 42.36 -2.28 1.20
N VAL A 343 42.22 -0.96 1.12
CA VAL A 343 43.30 0.03 1.27
C VAL A 343 42.85 1.07 2.31
N LEU A 344 43.75 1.48 3.19
CA LEU A 344 43.56 2.59 4.12
C LEU A 344 44.16 3.88 3.55
#